data_AF-A0A2N0QI39-F1
#
_entry.id   AF-A0A2N0QI39-F1
#
_cell.length_a   1.000
_cell.length_b   1.000
_cell.length_c   1.000
_cell.angle_alpha   90.00
_cell.angle_beta   90.00
_cell.angle_gamma   90.00
#
_symmetry.space_group_name_H-M   'P 1'
#
loop_
_entity.id
_entity.type
_entity.pdbx_description
1 polymer ?
#
loop_
_entity_poly.entity_id
_entity_poly.type
_entity_poly.pdbx_seq_one_letter_code
_entity_poly.pdbx_strand_id
1 'polypeptide(L)'
;MAQLCKDLNVLIIHDYSQEKISGLISLIDAQRKLKSVSFEHIKKGPTCKELSEALARKGNTINKLNLRSVRIIPPSFLTSLTNLKKITIYSDYDSDEDTKEEFQNYLAISEFPELQILCLNGLSCFKESATLVEKTKGNISQVNIYTFDNVAENTGLLIKAIANNCPNIEQLSTYLVPEDFDY
;
A
#
# COMPACT_ATOMS: atom_id res chain seq x y z
N MET A 1 5.83 14.49 21.58
CA MET A 1 6.48 13.19 21.28
C MET A 1 7.69 13.31 20.37
N ALA A 2 7.66 14.10 19.29
CA ALA A 2 8.81 14.26 18.37
C ALA A 2 10.15 14.64 19.06
N GLN A 3 10.10 15.40 20.16
CA GLN A 3 11.29 15.77 20.93
C GLN A 3 11.82 14.64 21.83
N LEU A 4 10.97 13.67 22.18
CA LEU A 4 11.26 12.60 23.14
C LEU A 4 11.56 11.26 22.46
N CYS A 5 10.78 10.91 21.43
CA CYS A 5 10.91 9.66 20.66
C CYS A 5 11.58 9.97 19.33
N LYS A 6 12.84 9.53 19.13
CA LYS A 6 13.62 9.78 17.90
C LYS A 6 14.08 8.52 17.18
N ASP A 7 13.88 7.35 17.80
CA ASP A 7 14.36 6.04 17.32
C ASP A 7 13.25 4.99 17.27
N LEU A 8 12.00 5.41 17.04
CA LEU A 8 10.90 4.46 16.84
C LEU A 8 11.16 3.62 15.58
N ASN A 9 11.11 2.29 15.74
CA ASN A 9 11.13 1.35 14.62
C ASN A 9 9.71 1.11 14.06
N VAL A 10 8.69 1.24 14.91
CA VAL A 10 7.30 0.95 14.58
C VAL A 10 6.44 2.12 15.07
N LEU A 11 5.56 2.60 14.20
CA LEU A 11 4.55 3.60 14.52
C LEU A 11 3.20 3.07 14.07
N ILE A 12 2.28 2.89 15.02
CA ILE A 12 0.90 2.50 14.78
C ILE A 12 0.03 3.64 15.27
N ILE A 13 -0.81 4.17 14.39
CA ILE A 13 -1.69 5.30 14.66
C ILE A 13 -3.13 4.80 14.61
N HIS A 14 -3.85 4.94 15.72
CA HIS A 14 -5.30 4.67 15.80
C HIS A 14 -6.06 5.98 15.95
N ASP A 15 -7.26 6.07 15.34
CA ASP A 15 -8.26 7.11 15.62
C ASP A 15 -7.73 8.55 15.63
N TYR A 16 -6.78 8.82 14.74
CA TYR A 16 -6.05 10.09 14.73
C TYR A 16 -6.97 11.27 14.35
N SER A 17 -6.82 12.39 15.06
CA SER A 17 -7.57 13.64 14.83
C SER A 17 -6.75 14.64 14.03
N GLN A 18 -7.36 15.16 12.95
CA GLN A 18 -6.79 16.15 12.03
C GLN A 18 -6.20 17.39 12.74
N GLU A 19 -6.76 17.80 13.88
CA GLU A 19 -6.26 18.95 14.65
C GLU A 19 -4.80 18.80 15.12
N LYS A 20 -4.29 17.57 15.19
CA LYS A 20 -2.94 17.26 15.67
C LYS A 20 -1.98 16.82 14.55
N ILE A 21 -2.27 17.16 13.29
CA ILE A 21 -1.53 16.65 12.12
C ILE A 21 -0.08 17.08 12.12
N SER A 22 0.17 18.33 12.48
CA SER A 22 1.51 18.90 12.61
C SER A 22 2.35 18.13 13.63
N GLY A 23 1.74 17.66 14.71
CA GLY A 23 2.39 16.84 15.73
C GLY A 23 2.77 15.45 15.22
N LEU A 24 1.92 14.83 14.42
CA LEU A 24 2.18 13.54 13.78
C LEU A 24 3.26 13.64 12.70
N ILE A 25 3.19 14.66 11.84
CA ILE A 25 4.22 14.95 10.84
C ILE A 25 5.57 15.14 11.52
N SER A 26 5.62 16.01 12.54
CA SER A 26 6.83 16.25 13.33
C SER A 26 7.37 14.97 13.98
N LEU A 27 6.48 14.08 14.43
CA LEU A 27 6.88 12.79 14.99
C LEU A 27 7.51 11.92 13.91
N ILE A 28 6.88 11.74 12.76
CA ILE A 28 7.41 10.95 11.64
C ILE A 28 8.77 11.50 11.24
N ASP A 29 8.88 12.82 11.03
CA ASP A 29 10.12 13.48 10.62
C ASP A 29 11.27 13.29 11.61
N ALA A 30 10.98 13.27 12.91
CA ALA A 30 11.99 13.05 13.94
C ALA A 30 12.56 11.62 13.94
N GLN A 31 11.89 10.63 13.32
CA GLN A 31 12.34 9.25 13.35
C GLN A 31 13.45 8.98 12.33
N ARG A 32 14.57 8.44 12.81
CA ARG A 32 15.72 8.08 11.95
C ARG A 32 15.70 6.61 11.47
N LYS A 33 14.95 5.76 12.16
CA LYS A 33 14.96 4.30 12.00
C LYS A 33 13.56 3.71 11.80
N LEU A 34 12.60 4.52 11.36
CA LEU A 34 11.21 4.10 11.22
C LEU A 34 11.07 3.04 10.12
N LYS A 35 10.73 1.81 10.49
CA LYS A 35 10.63 0.66 9.58
C LYS A 35 9.19 0.29 9.26
N SER A 36 8.30 0.40 10.24
CA SER A 36 6.90 0.01 10.09
C SER A 36 6.00 1.18 10.42
N VAL A 37 5.09 1.50 9.50
CA VAL A 37 4.05 2.51 9.73
C VAL A 37 2.69 1.87 9.46
N SER A 38 1.80 2.00 10.42
CA SER A 38 0.41 1.56 10.28
C SER A 38 -0.54 2.69 10.65
N PHE A 39 -1.52 2.92 9.79
CA PHE A 39 -2.63 3.81 10.05
C PHE A 39 -3.93 2.99 10.14
N GLU A 40 -4.44 2.87 11.35
CA GLU A 40 -5.63 2.07 11.71
C GLU A 40 -6.81 2.99 12.04
N HIS A 41 -8.02 2.60 11.63
CA HIS A 41 -9.29 3.24 12.02
C HIS A 41 -9.26 4.79 11.94
N ILE A 42 -8.75 5.35 10.84
CA ILE A 42 -8.70 6.81 10.73
C ILE A 42 -10.10 7.35 10.40
N LYS A 43 -10.55 8.33 11.17
CA LYS A 43 -11.84 9.00 10.92
C LYS A 43 -11.81 9.75 9.59
N LYS A 44 -12.94 9.76 8.88
CA LYS A 44 -13.13 10.56 7.66
C LYS A 44 -12.71 12.01 7.91
N GLY A 45 -11.97 12.58 6.96
CA GLY A 45 -11.45 13.93 7.02
C GLY A 45 -10.83 14.33 5.69
N PRO A 46 -10.40 15.60 5.54
CA PRO A 46 -9.74 16.06 4.32
C PRO A 46 -8.43 15.30 4.09
N THR A 47 -8.01 15.25 2.82
CA THR A 47 -6.70 14.76 2.43
C THR A 47 -5.59 15.64 3.04
N CYS A 48 -4.48 15.03 3.44
CA CYS A 48 -3.31 15.71 3.97
C CYS A 48 -2.07 15.37 3.14
N LYS A 49 -1.70 16.31 2.27
CA LYS A 49 -0.53 16.19 1.40
C LYS A 49 0.78 16.18 2.19
N GLU A 50 0.86 16.97 3.25
CA GLU A 50 2.05 17.10 4.09
C GLU A 50 2.38 15.78 4.80
N LEU A 51 1.37 14.98 5.13
CA LEU A 51 1.56 13.65 5.69
C LEU A 51 2.11 12.66 4.64
N SER A 52 1.62 12.74 3.39
CA SER A 52 2.23 12.00 2.27
C SER A 52 3.70 12.39 2.09
N GLU A 53 4.02 13.69 2.06
CA GLU A 53 5.40 14.17 1.95
C GLU A 53 6.28 13.71 3.11
N ALA A 54 5.74 13.66 4.33
CA ALA A 54 6.46 13.15 5.51
C ALA A 54 6.80 11.66 5.37
N LEU A 55 5.87 10.85 4.85
CA LEU A 55 6.14 9.43 4.56
C LEU A 55 7.15 9.27 3.43
N ALA A 56 7.08 10.10 2.39
CA ALA A 56 8.03 10.10 1.27
C ALA A 56 9.46 10.34 1.76
N ARG A 57 9.67 11.30 2.68
CA ARG A 57 10.96 11.56 3.33
C ARG A 57 11.52 10.36 4.11
N LYS A 58 10.69 9.36 4.44
CA LYS A 58 11.08 8.11 5.12
C LYS A 58 11.12 6.90 4.20
N GLY A 59 10.97 7.09 2.90
CA GLY A 59 10.84 6.00 1.93
C GLY A 59 12.04 5.04 1.86
N ASN A 60 13.23 5.49 2.23
CA ASN A 60 14.41 4.63 2.34
C ASN A 60 14.49 3.83 3.66
N THR A 61 13.62 4.09 4.64
CA THR A 61 13.62 3.39 5.93
C THR A 61 12.41 2.50 6.14
N ILE A 62 11.24 2.93 5.62
CA ILE A 62 9.99 2.18 5.74
C ILE A 62 10.08 0.92 4.89
N ASN A 63 9.88 -0.23 5.54
CA ASN A 63 9.79 -1.54 4.89
C ASN A 63 8.46 -2.26 5.12
N LYS A 64 7.60 -1.73 6.00
CA LYS A 64 6.23 -2.22 6.21
C LYS A 64 5.27 -1.04 6.25
N LEU A 65 4.28 -1.06 5.37
CA LEU A 65 3.21 -0.08 5.34
C LEU A 65 1.85 -0.77 5.48
N ASN A 66 1.01 -0.26 6.36
CA ASN A 66 -0.40 -0.62 6.42
C ASN A 66 -1.27 0.65 6.44
N LEU A 67 -2.19 0.74 5.48
CA LEU A 67 -3.19 1.80 5.37
C LEU A 67 -4.57 1.17 5.45
N ARG A 68 -5.33 1.45 6.51
CA ARG A 68 -6.73 1.01 6.61
C ARG A 68 -7.73 1.85 5.82
N SER A 69 -7.29 2.96 5.24
CA SER A 69 -8.10 3.82 4.38
C SER A 69 -7.19 4.57 3.40
N VAL A 70 -7.71 4.84 2.20
CA VAL A 70 -7.02 5.58 1.13
C VAL A 70 -7.37 7.07 1.08
N ARG A 71 -8.34 7.52 1.89
CA ARG A 71 -8.94 8.86 1.74
C ARG A 71 -8.12 10.02 2.28
N ILE A 72 -7.19 9.74 3.19
CA ILE A 72 -6.59 10.79 4.02
C ILE A 72 -5.18 11.11 3.55
N ILE A 73 -4.45 10.11 3.08
CA ILE A 73 -3.06 10.27 2.68
C ILE A 73 -3.01 10.07 1.17
N PRO A 74 -2.84 11.13 0.38
CA PRO A 74 -2.64 10.99 -1.06
C PRO A 74 -1.47 10.03 -1.34
N PRO A 75 -1.59 9.14 -2.33
CA PRO A 75 -0.67 8.01 -2.53
C PRO A 75 0.70 8.40 -3.11
N SER A 76 0.97 9.68 -3.35
CA SER A 76 2.19 10.13 -4.03
C SER A 76 3.50 9.68 -3.37
N PHE A 77 3.49 9.42 -2.06
CA PHE A 77 4.65 8.89 -1.34
C PHE A 77 5.02 7.45 -1.70
N LEU A 78 4.11 6.67 -2.30
CA LEU A 78 4.34 5.26 -2.64
C LEU A 78 5.59 5.10 -3.52
N THR A 79 5.79 5.97 -4.50
CA THR A 79 6.95 5.92 -5.42
C THR A 79 8.30 6.11 -4.71
N SER A 80 8.30 6.66 -3.49
CA SER A 80 9.51 6.87 -2.69
C SER A 80 9.91 5.65 -1.85
N LEU A 81 9.03 4.65 -1.69
CA LEU A 81 9.23 3.51 -0.78
C LEU A 81 10.12 2.41 -1.40
N THR A 82 11.42 2.68 -1.54
CA THR A 82 12.36 1.80 -2.25
C THR A 82 12.72 0.52 -1.49
N ASN A 83 12.52 0.48 -0.18
CA ASN A 83 12.84 -0.66 0.69
C ASN A 83 11.61 -1.43 1.20
N LEU A 84 10.45 -1.22 0.56
CA LEU A 84 9.18 -1.81 0.98
C LEU A 84 9.20 -3.33 0.80
N LYS A 85 8.96 -4.06 1.90
CA LYS A 85 8.84 -5.53 1.93
C LYS A 85 7.40 -5.99 2.10
N LYS A 86 6.59 -5.20 2.80
CA LYS A 86 5.16 -5.48 2.96
C LYS A 86 4.36 -4.21 2.73
N ILE A 87 3.35 -4.33 1.89
CA ILE A 87 2.32 -3.32 1.73
C ILE A 87 0.95 -3.94 2.02
N THR A 88 0.14 -3.19 2.76
CA THR A 88 -1.26 -3.54 2.98
C THR A 88 -2.09 -2.28 2.84
N ILE A 89 -3.01 -2.26 1.86
CA ILE A 89 -3.91 -1.13 1.62
C ILE A 89 -5.34 -1.64 1.64
N TYR A 90 -6.19 -0.94 2.39
CA TYR A 90 -7.62 -1.10 2.37
C TYR A 90 -8.24 0.19 1.87
N SER A 91 -9.07 0.06 0.84
CA SER A 91 -10.00 1.08 0.43
C SER A 91 -11.34 0.81 1.12
N ASP A 92 -11.92 1.83 1.75
CA ASP A 92 -13.25 1.70 2.32
C ASP A 92 -14.29 1.59 1.19
N TYR A 93 -15.38 0.86 1.40
CA TYR A 93 -16.51 0.76 0.46
C TYR A 93 -16.97 2.13 -0.05
N ASP A 94 -17.07 3.09 0.86
CA ASP A 94 -17.56 4.43 0.56
C ASP A 94 -16.53 5.31 -0.20
N SER A 95 -15.29 4.86 -0.44
CA SER A 95 -14.24 5.69 -1.04
C SER A 95 -14.64 6.03 -2.48
N ASP A 96 -14.55 7.31 -2.84
CA ASP A 96 -14.88 7.79 -4.18
C ASP A 96 -13.93 7.19 -5.22
N GLU A 97 -14.43 7.10 -6.46
CA GLU A 97 -13.70 6.50 -7.58
C GLU A 97 -12.40 7.24 -7.87
N ASP A 98 -12.40 8.58 -7.83
CA ASP A 98 -11.21 9.41 -8.05
C ASP A 98 -10.08 9.06 -7.08
N THR A 99 -10.39 8.91 -5.78
CA THR A 99 -9.40 8.50 -4.77
C THR A 99 -8.85 7.09 -5.04
N LYS A 100 -9.71 6.15 -5.47
CA LYS A 100 -9.27 4.79 -5.83
C LYS A 100 -8.37 4.82 -7.06
N GLU A 101 -8.75 5.57 -8.09
CA GLU A 101 -8.00 5.74 -9.33
C GLU A 101 -6.63 6.37 -9.08
N GLU A 102 -6.56 7.39 -8.21
CA GLU A 102 -5.28 7.97 -7.82
C GLU A 102 -4.37 6.91 -7.19
N PHE A 103 -4.88 6.09 -6.28
CA PHE A 103 -4.11 5.00 -5.66
C PHE A 103 -3.68 3.93 -6.67
N GLN A 104 -4.57 3.53 -7.57
CA GLN A 104 -4.26 2.60 -8.68
C GLN A 104 -3.09 3.13 -9.53
N ASN A 105 -3.17 4.39 -9.96
CA ASN A 105 -2.14 5.04 -10.77
C ASN A 105 -0.78 5.05 -10.08
N TYR A 106 -0.73 5.42 -8.80
CA TYR A 106 0.51 5.43 -8.04
C TYR A 106 1.06 4.02 -7.73
N LEU A 107 0.20 3.01 -7.59
CA LEU A 107 0.64 1.61 -7.51
C LEU A 107 1.32 1.17 -8.81
N ALA A 108 0.75 1.50 -9.97
CA ALA A 108 1.29 1.10 -11.28
C ALA A 108 2.68 1.69 -11.56
N ILE A 109 2.95 2.91 -11.10
CA ILE A 109 4.25 3.58 -11.29
C ILE A 109 5.25 3.34 -10.13
N SER A 110 4.85 2.64 -9.08
CA SER A 110 5.75 2.24 -7.99
C SER A 110 6.57 1.00 -8.38
N GLU A 111 7.77 0.87 -7.80
CA GLU A 111 8.73 -0.18 -8.20
C GLU A 111 8.87 -1.31 -7.16
N PHE A 112 8.75 -1.02 -5.86
CA PHE A 112 8.91 -1.94 -4.72
C PHE A 112 9.82 -3.18 -4.98
N PRO A 113 11.11 -2.98 -5.30
CA PRO A 113 11.99 -4.08 -5.75
C PRO A 113 12.17 -5.21 -4.72
N GLU A 114 12.02 -4.88 -3.42
CA GLU A 114 12.20 -5.80 -2.30
C GLU A 114 10.88 -6.35 -1.73
N LEU A 115 9.76 -6.19 -2.46
CA LEU A 115 8.44 -6.58 -1.99
C LEU A 115 8.34 -8.10 -1.80
N GLN A 116 7.75 -8.50 -0.68
CA GLN A 116 7.53 -9.89 -0.29
C GLN A 116 6.05 -10.20 -0.08
N ILE A 117 5.29 -9.22 0.44
CA ILE A 117 3.88 -9.37 0.79
C ILE A 117 3.08 -8.20 0.19
N LEU A 118 2.16 -8.53 -0.71
CA LEU A 118 1.25 -7.60 -1.35
C LEU A 118 -0.19 -7.89 -0.90
N CYS A 119 -0.79 -6.97 -0.15
CA CYS A 119 -2.19 -7.08 0.27
C CYS A 119 -2.99 -5.84 -0.15
N LEU A 120 -3.95 -5.96 -1.07
CA LEU A 120 -4.77 -4.85 -1.56
C LEU A 120 -6.25 -5.23 -1.45
N ASN A 121 -7.05 -4.42 -0.78
CA ASN A 121 -8.47 -4.70 -0.57
C ASN A 121 -9.33 -3.51 -1.00
N GLY A 122 -10.33 -3.76 -1.84
CA GLY A 122 -11.31 -2.76 -2.27
C GLY A 122 -10.83 -1.75 -3.32
N LEU A 123 -9.67 -2.00 -3.94
CA LEU A 123 -9.08 -1.09 -4.93
C LEU A 123 -9.33 -1.49 -6.39
N SER A 124 -9.84 -2.68 -6.69
CA SER A 124 -10.10 -3.13 -8.08
C SER A 124 -8.92 -2.91 -9.05
N CYS A 125 -7.72 -3.27 -8.61
CA CYS A 125 -6.46 -2.84 -9.24
C CYS A 125 -5.68 -4.01 -9.85
N PHE A 126 -6.35 -4.97 -10.50
CA PHE A 126 -5.70 -6.19 -11.00
C PHE A 126 -4.62 -5.91 -12.05
N LYS A 127 -4.88 -4.98 -12.97
CA LYS A 127 -3.92 -4.56 -14.00
C LYS A 127 -2.70 -3.88 -13.39
N GLU A 128 -2.92 -2.94 -12.48
CA GLU A 128 -1.87 -2.18 -11.81
C GLU A 128 -1.04 -3.08 -10.89
N SER A 129 -1.70 -4.05 -10.24
CA SER A 129 -1.04 -5.09 -9.45
C SER A 129 -0.17 -5.99 -10.32
N ALA A 130 -0.62 -6.35 -11.53
CA ALA A 130 0.18 -7.12 -12.48
C ALA A 130 1.45 -6.35 -12.88
N THR A 131 1.30 -5.07 -13.25
CA THR A 131 2.44 -4.18 -13.57
C THR A 131 3.40 -4.04 -12.40
N LEU A 132 2.89 -3.91 -11.17
CA LEU A 132 3.73 -3.84 -9.97
C LEU A 132 4.52 -5.14 -9.77
N VAL A 133 3.87 -6.30 -9.89
CA VAL A 133 4.50 -7.62 -9.75
C VAL A 133 5.66 -7.79 -10.73
N GLU A 134 5.47 -7.42 -12.00
CA GLU A 134 6.49 -7.49 -13.06
C GLU A 134 7.74 -6.64 -12.77
N LYS A 135 7.60 -5.57 -11.98
CA LYS A 135 8.73 -4.70 -11.59
C LYS A 135 9.49 -5.19 -10.38
N THR A 136 8.93 -6.13 -9.62
CA THR A 136 9.60 -6.67 -8.43
C THR A 136 10.71 -7.65 -8.80
N LYS A 137 11.62 -7.94 -7.86
CA LYS A 137 12.72 -8.89 -8.07
C LYS A 137 12.33 -10.36 -7.83
N GLY A 138 11.04 -10.67 -7.88
CA GLY A 138 10.51 -12.03 -7.68
C GLY A 138 10.60 -12.59 -6.26
N ASN A 139 10.70 -11.70 -5.26
CA ASN A 139 10.74 -12.05 -3.84
C ASN A 139 9.35 -12.16 -3.19
N ILE A 140 8.27 -11.95 -3.96
CA ILE A 140 6.91 -12.04 -3.45
C ILE A 140 6.60 -13.49 -3.08
N SER A 141 6.27 -13.71 -1.81
CA SER A 141 5.79 -15.00 -1.29
C SER A 141 4.29 -14.98 -0.96
N GLN A 142 3.68 -13.80 -0.84
CA GLN A 142 2.26 -13.68 -0.53
C GLN A 142 1.58 -12.57 -1.33
N VAL A 143 0.47 -12.93 -1.99
CA VAL A 143 -0.46 -12.01 -2.64
C VAL A 143 -1.87 -12.22 -2.06
N ASN A 144 -2.49 -11.15 -1.59
CA ASN A 144 -3.90 -11.12 -1.21
C ASN A 144 -4.58 -9.89 -1.83
N ILE A 145 -5.33 -10.10 -2.90
CA ILE A 145 -6.01 -9.04 -3.64
C ILE A 145 -7.52 -9.32 -3.64
N TYR A 146 -8.28 -8.39 -3.07
CA TYR A 146 -9.73 -8.49 -2.96
C TYR A 146 -10.38 -7.22 -3.51
N THR A 147 -11.48 -7.35 -4.22
CA THR A 147 -12.32 -6.23 -4.66
C THR A 147 -13.74 -6.37 -4.12
N PHE A 148 -14.44 -5.25 -3.97
CA PHE A 148 -15.87 -5.22 -3.68
C PHE A 148 -16.73 -5.18 -4.95
N ASP A 149 -16.10 -4.98 -6.10
CA ASP A 149 -16.80 -4.81 -7.36
C ASP A 149 -17.35 -6.15 -7.84
N ASN A 150 -18.48 -6.08 -8.53
CA ASN A 150 -19.19 -7.23 -9.07
C ASN A 150 -18.46 -7.90 -10.25
N VAL A 151 -17.53 -7.18 -10.88
CA VAL A 151 -16.73 -7.67 -12.01
C VAL A 151 -15.25 -7.46 -11.68
N ALA A 152 -14.49 -8.55 -11.73
CA ALA A 152 -13.03 -8.51 -11.60
C ALA A 152 -12.41 -8.59 -13.00
N GLU A 153 -12.19 -7.43 -13.62
CA GLU A 153 -11.47 -7.37 -14.89
C GLU A 153 -9.97 -7.62 -14.68
N ASN A 154 -9.30 -8.17 -15.70
CA ASN A 154 -7.84 -8.36 -15.71
C ASN A 154 -7.29 -9.36 -14.68
N THR A 155 -8.11 -10.25 -14.11
CA THR A 155 -7.65 -11.33 -13.21
C THR A 155 -6.57 -12.18 -13.88
N GLY A 156 -6.80 -12.64 -15.11
CA GLY A 156 -5.82 -13.43 -15.86
C GLY A 156 -4.50 -12.71 -16.15
N LEU A 157 -4.48 -11.38 -16.26
CA LEU A 157 -3.22 -10.62 -16.39
C LEU A 157 -2.40 -10.69 -15.09
N LEU A 158 -3.06 -10.50 -13.95
CA LEU A 158 -2.41 -10.64 -12.65
C LEU A 158 -1.89 -12.06 -12.42
N ILE A 159 -2.70 -13.08 -12.73
CA ILE A 159 -2.29 -14.48 -12.56
C ILE A 159 -1.05 -14.80 -13.40
N LYS A 160 -1.01 -14.37 -14.67
CA LYS A 160 0.17 -14.54 -15.53
C LYS A 160 1.39 -13.81 -14.99
N ALA A 161 1.24 -12.57 -14.52
CA ALA A 161 2.33 -11.82 -13.92
C ALA A 161 2.91 -12.52 -12.68
N ILE A 162 2.05 -13.02 -11.79
CA ILE A 162 2.47 -13.77 -10.60
C ILE A 162 3.18 -15.07 -10.98
N ALA A 163 2.59 -15.87 -11.88
CA ALA A 163 3.17 -17.13 -12.31
C ALA A 163 4.57 -16.96 -12.93
N ASN A 164 4.77 -15.89 -13.71
CA ASN A 164 6.03 -15.64 -14.41
C ASN A 164 7.10 -14.98 -13.52
N ASN A 165 6.70 -14.19 -12.53
CA ASN A 165 7.64 -13.35 -11.77
C ASN A 165 7.80 -13.75 -10.30
N CYS A 166 6.94 -14.61 -9.73
CA CYS A 166 6.97 -14.95 -8.30
C CYS A 166 7.28 -16.45 -8.08
N PRO A 167 8.52 -16.92 -8.31
CA PRO A 167 8.87 -18.33 -8.18
C PRO A 167 8.74 -18.89 -6.75
N ASN A 168 8.70 -18.02 -5.75
CA ASN A 168 8.60 -18.37 -4.32
C ASN A 168 7.20 -18.07 -3.74
N ILE A 169 6.15 -18.01 -4.57
CA ILE A 169 4.79 -17.78 -4.08
C ILE A 169 4.36 -18.94 -3.16
N GLU A 170 3.99 -18.61 -1.93
CA GLU A 170 3.53 -19.56 -0.90
C GLU A 170 2.03 -19.41 -0.63
N GLN A 171 1.51 -18.19 -0.77
CA GLN A 171 0.10 -17.88 -0.53
C GLN A 171 -0.44 -16.95 -1.61
N LEU A 172 -1.50 -17.41 -2.28
CA LEU A 172 -2.28 -16.62 -3.24
C LEU A 172 -3.74 -16.61 -2.81
N SER A 173 -4.30 -15.41 -2.63
CA SER A 173 -5.72 -15.17 -2.41
C SER A 173 -6.15 -14.05 -3.36
N THR A 174 -6.96 -14.38 -4.36
CA THR A 174 -7.41 -13.41 -5.36
C THR A 174 -8.72 -13.84 -5.99
N TYR A 175 -9.36 -12.92 -6.73
CA TYR A 175 -10.47 -13.26 -7.62
C TYR A 175 -9.95 -14.05 -8.82
N LEU A 176 -10.72 -15.09 -9.19
CA LEU A 176 -10.50 -15.93 -10.36
C LEU A 176 -11.82 -16.03 -11.11
N VAL A 177 -11.77 -15.97 -12.44
CA VAL A 177 -12.89 -16.32 -13.32
C VAL A 177 -12.69 -17.73 -13.89
N PRO A 178 -13.74 -18.41 -14.38
CA PRO A 178 -13.60 -19.78 -14.91
C PRO A 178 -12.49 -19.93 -15.96
N GLU A 179 -12.30 -18.92 -16.81
CA GLU A 179 -11.30 -18.90 -17.88
C GLU A 179 -9.86 -18.86 -17.35
N ASP A 180 -9.64 -18.47 -16.09
CA ASP A 180 -8.31 -18.44 -15.47
C ASP A 180 -7.79 -19.85 -15.15
N PHE A 181 -8.63 -20.90 -15.20
CA PHE A 181 -8.25 -22.29 -14.94
C PHE A 181 -7.81 -23.07 -16.19
N ASP A 182 -8.01 -22.51 -17.39
CA ASP A 182 -7.75 -23.19 -18.66
C ASP A 182 -6.30 -22.98 -19.19
N TYR A 183 -5.41 -22.39 -18.37
CA TYR A 183 -4.02 -22.03 -18.72
C TYR A 183 -2.96 -23.02 -18.21
#